data_AF-A0A8T6FLC7-F1
#
_entry.id   AF-A0A8T6FLC7-F1
#
_cell.length_a   1.000
_cell.length_b   1.000
_cell.length_c   1.000
_cell.angle_alpha   90.00
_cell.angle_beta   90.00
_cell.angle_gamma   90.00
#
_symmetry.space_group_name_H-M   'P 1'
#
loop_
_entity.id
_entity.type
_entity.pdbx_description
1 polymer ?
#
loop_
_entity_poly.entity_id
_entity_poly.type
_entity_poly.pdbx_seq_one_letter_code
_entity_poly.pdbx_strand_id
1 'polypeptide(L)'
;MTASAKGGSVRAALAITLLLTLAACGPSEPPSPADAYRNDPIAMQRGRLLYNGTCGGYCHGNSPGPRDAPYLFDCTWLHGGTDADIFRVISEGVPETRMVSFGGNLPEGDDDIWRLVAYITSQTPKSC
;
A
#
# COMPACT_ATOMS: atom_id res chain seq x y z
N MET A 1 -35.22 -61.92 41.36
CA MET A 1 -33.96 -62.11 42.11
C MET A 1 -32.84 -62.24 41.09
N THR A 2 -31.85 -61.34 41.14
CA THR A 2 -30.43 -61.46 40.69
C THR A 2 -30.13 -62.00 39.28
N ALA A 3 -29.19 -61.55 38.47
CA ALA A 3 -28.23 -60.44 38.34
C ALA A 3 -27.51 -60.73 36.99
N SER A 4 -26.97 -59.75 36.26
CA SER A 4 -25.62 -59.83 35.67
C SER A 4 -25.31 -58.61 34.81
N ALA A 5 -24.15 -58.01 35.08
CA ALA A 5 -23.64 -56.79 34.49
C ALA A 5 -22.99 -57.02 33.11
N LYS A 6 -23.05 -56.02 32.23
CA LYS A 6 -22.10 -55.86 31.12
C LYS A 6 -21.37 -54.52 31.30
N GLY A 7 -20.09 -54.63 31.64
CA GLY A 7 -19.14 -53.53 31.55
C GLY A 7 -18.80 -53.23 30.09
N GLY A 8 -18.66 -51.94 29.78
CA GLY A 8 -18.18 -51.44 28.50
C GLY A 8 -17.53 -50.09 28.74
N SER A 9 -16.21 -50.08 28.71
CA SER A 9 -15.33 -48.99 29.08
C SER A 9 -15.57 -47.75 28.21
N VAL A 10 -15.95 -46.63 28.84
CA VAL A 10 -16.04 -45.32 28.17
C VAL A 10 -14.61 -44.76 28.10
N ARG A 11 -13.89 -45.06 27.00
CA ARG A 11 -12.61 -44.40 26.73
C ARG A 11 -12.86 -43.12 25.95
N ALA A 12 -12.52 -42.03 26.62
CA ALA A 12 -12.50 -40.66 26.12
C ALA A 12 -11.90 -40.54 24.70
N ALA A 13 -12.60 -39.83 23.84
CA ALA A 13 -12.03 -39.17 22.67
C ALA A 13 -12.72 -37.80 22.51
N LEU A 14 -12.53 -36.96 23.53
CA LEU A 14 -12.77 -35.52 23.46
C LEU A 14 -11.52 -34.90 22.85
N ALA A 15 -11.47 -34.65 21.55
CA ALA A 15 -10.42 -33.79 20.96
C ALA A 15 -10.65 -33.45 19.48
N ILE A 16 -10.88 -32.15 19.24
CA ILE A 16 -10.25 -31.36 18.17
C ILE A 16 -10.72 -31.65 16.73
N THR A 17 -11.83 -31.01 16.33
CA THR A 17 -12.04 -30.55 14.94
C THR A 17 -12.35 -29.06 14.90
N LEU A 18 -11.60 -28.27 15.68
CA LEU A 18 -11.52 -26.81 15.53
C LEU A 18 -10.12 -26.47 15.01
N LEU A 19 -9.85 -26.84 13.76
CA LEU A 19 -8.62 -26.43 13.10
C LEU A 19 -8.95 -25.90 11.69
N LEU A 20 -8.45 -24.70 11.45
CA LEU A 20 -8.35 -23.94 10.20
C LEU A 20 -9.49 -22.96 9.86
N THR A 21 -9.68 -21.95 10.71
CA THR A 21 -9.77 -20.59 10.20
C THR A 21 -8.43 -19.90 10.43
N LEU A 22 -7.41 -20.19 9.60
CA LEU A 22 -6.27 -19.30 9.53
C LEU A 22 -6.79 -17.99 8.92
N ALA A 23 -6.93 -16.97 9.77
CA ALA A 23 -7.17 -15.61 9.37
C ALA A 23 -6.11 -15.23 8.33
N ALA A 24 -6.57 -14.98 7.09
CA ALA A 24 -5.77 -14.33 6.06
C ALA A 24 -5.59 -12.86 6.45
N CYS A 25 -4.72 -12.60 7.43
CA CYS A 25 -4.15 -11.28 7.61
C CYS A 25 -2.83 -11.31 6.84
N GLY A 26 -2.87 -10.91 5.57
CA GLY A 26 -1.65 -10.52 4.86
C GLY A 26 -0.98 -9.38 5.62
N PRO A 27 0.32 -9.10 5.40
CA PRO A 27 0.99 -7.98 6.03
C PRO A 27 0.25 -6.69 5.66
N SER A 28 -0.49 -6.12 6.61
CA SER A 28 -1.00 -4.76 6.49
C SER A 28 0.20 -3.82 6.54
N GLU A 29 0.35 -2.99 5.52
CA GLU A 29 1.34 -1.93 5.54
C GLU A 29 1.18 -1.07 6.80
N PRO A 30 2.26 -0.69 7.50
CA PRO A 30 2.17 0.22 8.63
C PRO A 30 1.56 1.56 8.19
N PRO A 31 0.79 2.22 9.07
CA PRO A 31 0.21 3.52 8.73
C PRO A 31 1.30 4.53 8.40
N SER A 32 1.00 5.40 7.44
CA SER A 32 1.91 6.44 6.93
C SER A 32 1.27 7.83 7.10
N PRO A 33 2.05 8.93 7.07
CA PRO A 33 1.49 10.28 7.03
C PRO A 33 0.51 10.52 5.86
N ALA A 34 0.65 9.77 4.76
CA ALA A 34 -0.28 9.86 3.64
C ALA A 34 -1.72 9.48 4.02
N ASP A 35 -1.92 8.61 5.03
CA ASP A 35 -3.25 8.23 5.52
C ASP A 35 -4.07 9.46 5.97
N ALA A 36 -3.42 10.42 6.62
CA ALA A 36 -4.06 11.65 7.07
C ALA A 36 -4.50 12.54 5.90
N TYR A 37 -3.71 12.58 4.82
CA TYR A 37 -3.99 13.42 3.65
C TYR A 37 -5.05 12.83 2.73
N ARG A 38 -5.18 11.50 2.63
CA ARG A 38 -6.17 10.85 1.74
C ARG A 38 -7.62 11.27 2.02
N ASN A 39 -7.91 11.63 3.27
CA ASN A 39 -9.25 12.07 3.71
C ASN A 39 -9.42 13.61 3.75
N ASP A 40 -8.38 14.37 3.39
CA ASP A 40 -8.42 15.83 3.34
C ASP A 40 -8.49 16.30 1.87
N PRO A 41 -9.64 16.86 1.42
CA PRO A 41 -9.80 17.33 0.05
C PRO A 41 -8.79 18.40 -0.38
N ILE A 42 -8.32 19.24 0.55
CA ILE A 42 -7.35 20.29 0.27
C ILE A 42 -5.96 19.67 0.07
N ALA A 43 -5.58 18.74 0.94
CA ALA A 43 -4.33 18.00 0.80
C ALA A 43 -4.29 17.20 -0.51
N MET A 44 -5.39 16.53 -0.87
CA MET A 44 -5.53 15.79 -2.12
C MET A 44 -5.49 16.70 -3.35
N GLN A 45 -6.12 17.87 -3.28
CA GLN A 45 -6.03 18.87 -4.34
C GLN A 45 -4.58 19.33 -4.53
N ARG A 46 -3.86 19.57 -3.44
CA ARG A 46 -2.45 19.95 -3.47
C ARG A 46 -1.58 18.85 -4.07
N GLY A 47 -1.74 17.59 -3.64
CA GLY A 47 -1.02 16.44 -4.19
C GLY A 47 -1.23 16.28 -5.70
N ARG A 48 -2.47 16.43 -6.17
CA ARG A 48 -2.80 16.42 -7.61
C ARG A 48 -2.11 17.55 -8.38
N LEU A 49 -2.10 18.77 -7.83
CA LEU A 49 -1.48 19.92 -8.50
C LEU A 49 0.04 19.74 -8.58
N LEU A 50 0.67 19.27 -7.50
CA LEU A 50 2.09 18.92 -7.47
C LEU A 50 2.41 17.82 -8.49
N TYR A 51 1.60 16.76 -8.53
CA TYR A 51 1.79 15.67 -9.49
C TYR A 51 1.74 16.18 -10.93
N ASN A 52 0.71 16.94 -11.28
CA ASN A 52 0.56 17.50 -12.62
C ASN A 52 1.70 18.45 -12.99
N GLY A 53 2.13 19.29 -12.03
CA GLY A 53 3.16 20.31 -12.25
C GLY A 53 4.59 19.80 -12.15
N THR A 54 4.84 18.56 -11.72
CA THR A 54 6.21 18.08 -11.43
C THR A 54 6.48 16.66 -11.95
N CYS A 55 5.51 15.76 -11.87
CA CYS A 55 5.70 14.34 -12.19
C CYS A 55 4.98 13.96 -13.49
N GLY A 56 3.66 14.07 -13.48
CA GLY A 56 2.77 13.74 -14.60
C GLY A 56 2.98 14.63 -15.81
N GLY A 57 3.21 15.93 -15.60
CA GLY A 57 3.42 16.91 -16.68
C GLY A 57 4.70 16.71 -17.49
N TYR A 58 5.70 16.02 -16.91
CA TYR A 58 7.01 15.86 -17.54
C TYR A 58 7.31 14.42 -17.95
N CYS A 59 7.01 13.43 -17.09
CA CYS A 59 7.48 12.07 -17.28
C CYS A 59 6.35 11.04 -17.20
N HIS A 60 5.66 10.93 -16.07
CA HIS A 60 4.78 9.81 -15.76
C HIS A 60 3.40 9.87 -16.46
N GLY A 61 2.95 11.06 -16.84
CA GLY A 61 1.65 11.29 -17.48
C GLY A 61 0.44 11.04 -16.57
N ASN A 62 -0.75 11.41 -17.08
CA ASN A 62 -2.03 11.15 -16.43
C ASN A 62 -2.79 9.97 -17.06
N SER A 63 -2.26 9.40 -18.14
CA SER A 63 -2.89 8.34 -18.91
C SER A 63 -1.82 7.38 -19.44
N PRO A 64 -2.17 6.09 -19.60
CA PRO A 64 -1.27 5.11 -20.19
C PRO A 64 -0.89 5.51 -21.61
N GLY A 65 0.31 5.13 -22.04
CA GLY A 65 0.83 5.44 -23.38
C GLY A 65 2.35 5.30 -23.46
N PRO A 66 2.92 5.42 -24.67
CA PRO A 66 4.36 5.35 -24.87
C PRO A 66 5.06 6.53 -24.19
N ARG A 67 6.00 6.23 -23.29
CA ARG A 67 6.82 7.20 -22.55
C ARG A 67 8.02 6.47 -21.93
N ASP A 68 9.03 7.24 -21.55
CA ASP A 68 10.26 6.73 -20.96
C ASP A 68 10.17 6.48 -19.44
N ALA A 69 9.04 6.81 -18.80
CA ALA A 69 8.81 6.66 -17.37
C ALA A 69 7.58 5.77 -17.12
N PRO A 70 7.53 4.97 -16.03
CA PRO A 70 6.40 4.09 -15.78
C PRO A 70 5.10 4.86 -15.58
N TYR A 71 3.98 4.26 -15.95
CA TYR A 71 2.66 4.77 -15.60
C TYR A 71 2.35 4.37 -14.15
N LEU A 72 2.06 5.35 -13.29
CA LEU A 72 2.01 5.12 -11.83
C LEU A 72 0.66 4.64 -11.29
N PHE A 73 -0.36 4.51 -12.14
CA PHE A 73 -1.73 4.20 -11.69
C PHE A 73 -2.19 2.80 -12.08
N ASP A 74 -1.28 1.91 -12.49
CA ASP A 74 -1.58 0.53 -12.91
C ASP A 74 -1.13 -0.56 -11.93
N CYS A 75 -0.76 -0.20 -10.69
CA CYS A 75 -0.18 -1.08 -9.67
C CYS A 75 1.20 -1.68 -10.01
N THR A 76 1.86 -1.29 -11.09
CA THR A 76 3.16 -1.85 -11.46
C THR A 76 4.30 -1.04 -10.83
N TRP A 77 4.79 -1.50 -9.68
CA TRP A 77 5.85 -0.83 -8.93
C TRP A 77 7.23 -1.44 -9.17
N LEU A 78 8.18 -0.63 -9.64
CA LEU A 78 9.55 -1.08 -9.91
C LEU A 78 10.48 -1.00 -8.69
N HIS A 79 10.13 -0.18 -7.69
CA HIS A 79 11.00 0.17 -6.56
C HIS A 79 10.32 -0.01 -5.19
N GLY A 80 9.33 -0.91 -5.13
CA GLY A 80 8.42 -1.05 -4.00
C GLY A 80 7.16 -0.19 -4.17
N GLY A 81 6.03 -0.68 -3.66
CA GLY A 81 4.71 -0.07 -3.83
C GLY A 81 4.07 0.45 -2.55
N THR A 82 4.81 0.37 -1.43
CA THR A 82 4.35 0.93 -0.15
C THR A 82 4.41 2.45 -0.18
N ASP A 83 3.59 3.13 0.62
CA ASP A 83 3.66 4.58 0.82
C ASP A 83 5.08 5.01 1.21
N ALA A 84 5.77 4.21 2.04
CA ALA A 84 7.16 4.46 2.43
C ALA A 84 8.14 4.30 1.26
N ASP A 85 7.95 3.31 0.39
CA ASP A 85 8.76 3.13 -0.81
C ASP A 85 8.58 4.28 -1.80
N ILE A 86 7.33 4.70 -2.02
CA ILE A 86 7.00 5.81 -2.92
C ILE A 86 7.59 7.11 -2.35
N PHE A 87 7.45 7.36 -1.05
CA PHE A 87 8.07 8.51 -0.39
C PHE A 87 9.58 8.53 -0.59
N ARG A 88 10.25 7.40 -0.35
CA ARG A 88 11.71 7.25 -0.53
C ARG A 88 12.12 7.53 -1.97
N VAL A 89 11.43 6.95 -2.95
CA VAL A 89 11.72 7.15 -4.38
C VAL A 89 11.54 8.62 -4.79
N ILE A 90 10.50 9.30 -4.32
CA ILE A 90 10.30 10.72 -4.61
C ILE A 90 11.39 11.56 -3.92
N SER A 91 11.70 11.23 -2.67
CA SER A 91 12.67 11.99 -1.86
C SER A 91 14.09 11.85 -2.39
N GLU A 92 14.52 10.64 -2.74
CA GLU A 92 15.91 10.31 -3.06
C GLU A 92 16.16 10.19 -4.57
N GLY A 93 15.10 10.07 -5.38
CA GLY A 93 15.22 9.69 -6.77
C GLY A 93 15.60 8.22 -6.94
N VAL A 94 15.98 7.84 -8.16
CA VAL A 94 16.49 6.50 -8.46
C VAL A 94 17.83 6.62 -9.19
N PRO A 95 18.95 6.18 -8.57
CA PRO A 95 20.28 6.22 -9.19
C PRO A 95 20.31 5.56 -10.58
N GLU A 96 21.15 6.09 -11.48
CA GLU A 96 21.29 5.61 -12.86
C GLU A 96 19.99 5.69 -13.71
N THR A 97 19.02 6.48 -13.28
CA THR A 97 17.80 6.80 -14.05
C THR A 97 17.60 8.30 -14.18
N ARG A 98 16.55 8.71 -14.90
CA ARG A 98 16.12 10.12 -14.95
C ARG A 98 15.18 10.54 -13.83
N MET A 99 14.81 9.62 -12.93
CA MET A 99 13.99 9.96 -11.77
C MET A 99 14.86 10.70 -10.73
N VAL A 100 14.76 12.02 -10.74
CA VAL A 100 15.53 12.90 -9.84
C VAL A 100 14.99 12.86 -8.41
N SER A 101 15.83 13.30 -7.47
CA SER A 101 15.43 13.57 -6.08
C SER A 101 14.59 14.85 -5.99
N PHE A 102 13.49 14.80 -5.25
CA PHE A 102 12.67 15.96 -4.89
C PHE A 102 12.76 16.35 -3.41
N GLY A 103 13.53 15.62 -2.60
CA GLY A 103 13.76 15.93 -1.19
C GLY A 103 14.24 17.37 -1.00
N GLY A 104 13.54 18.14 -0.17
CA GLY A 104 13.84 19.57 0.09
C GLY A 104 13.61 20.53 -1.08
N ASN A 105 13.10 20.07 -2.24
CA ASN A 105 12.88 20.88 -3.43
C ASN A 105 11.40 21.26 -3.67
N LEU A 106 10.49 20.80 -2.80
CA LEU A 106 9.07 21.16 -2.83
C LEU A 106 8.77 22.27 -1.82
N PRO A 107 7.79 23.17 -2.10
CA PRO A 107 7.52 24.34 -1.26
C PRO A 107 7.23 24.05 0.21
N GLU A 108 6.56 22.94 0.52
CA GLU A 108 6.30 22.49 1.90
C GLU A 108 7.10 21.24 2.27
N GLY A 109 8.21 20.96 1.56
CA GLY A 109 9.12 19.87 1.88
C GLY A 109 8.45 18.50 1.91
N ASP A 110 8.72 17.72 2.96
CA ASP A 110 8.24 16.33 3.08
C ASP A 110 6.72 16.22 3.13
N ASP A 111 6.01 17.24 3.62
CA ASP A 111 4.54 17.26 3.61
C ASP A 111 4.01 17.25 2.17
N ASP A 112 4.70 17.90 1.24
CA ASP A 112 4.36 17.83 -0.18
C ASP A 112 4.62 16.46 -0.79
N ILE A 113 5.69 15.79 -0.36
CA ILE A 113 5.99 14.43 -0.79
C ILE A 113 4.91 13.48 -0.28
N TRP A 114 4.50 13.58 0.99
CA TRP A 114 3.43 12.75 1.52
C TRP A 114 2.06 13.02 0.87
N ARG A 115 1.77 14.25 0.45
CA ARG A 115 0.58 14.55 -0.36
C ARG A 115 0.67 13.99 -1.77
N LEU A 116 1.86 13.97 -2.37
CA LEU A 116 2.10 13.25 -3.63
C LEU A 116 1.86 11.75 -3.47
N VAL A 117 2.39 11.13 -2.41
CA VAL A 117 2.15 9.72 -2.07
C VAL A 117 0.65 9.45 -1.94
N ALA A 118 -0.05 10.22 -1.11
CA ALA A 118 -1.49 10.10 -0.91
C ALA A 118 -2.28 10.21 -2.22
N TYR A 119 -1.91 11.16 -3.09
CA TYR A 119 -2.52 11.32 -4.40
C TYR A 119 -2.23 10.14 -5.32
N ILE A 120 -0.98 9.71 -5.43
CA ILE A 120 -0.58 8.63 -6.33
C ILE A 120 -1.29 7.33 -5.94
N THR A 121 -1.29 6.97 -4.65
CA THR A 121 -1.92 5.73 -4.18
C THR A 121 -3.44 5.81 -4.12
N SER A 122 -4.05 6.99 -4.12
CA SER A 122 -5.51 7.10 -4.27
C SER A 122 -6.00 6.79 -5.69
N GLN A 123 -5.11 6.91 -6.69
CA GLN A 123 -5.45 6.69 -8.09
C GLN A 123 -5.29 5.22 -8.51
N THR A 124 -4.56 4.43 -7.72
CA THR A 124 -4.33 3.01 -8.00
C THR A 124 -5.53 2.14 -7.60
N PRO A 125 -5.77 1.00 -8.29
CA PRO A 125 -6.75 0.02 -7.86
C PRO A 125 -6.54 -0.45 -6.42
N LYS A 126 -7.63 -0.78 -5.72
CA LYS A 126 -7.63 -1.23 -4.30
C LYS A 126 -6.89 -2.56 -4.03
N SER A 127 -6.38 -3.21 -5.08
CA SER A 127 -5.72 -4.51 -5.00
C SER A 127 -4.32 -4.50 -5.60
N CYS A 128 -3.64 -3.35 -5.50
CA CYS A 128 -2.22 -3.39 -5.21
C CYS A 128 -2.06 -3.75 -3.70
#